data_AF-A0A401U043-F1
#
_entry.id   AF-A0A401U043-F1
#
_cell.length_a   1.000
_cell.length_b   1.000
_cell.length_c   1.000
_cell.angle_alpha   90.00
_cell.angle_beta   90.00
_cell.angle_gamma   90.00
#
_symmetry.space_group_name_H-M   'P 1'
#
loop_
_entity.id
_entity.type
_entity.pdbx_description
1 polymer ?
#
loop_
_entity_poly.entity_id
_entity_poly.type
_entity_poly.pdbx_seq_one_letter_code
_entity_poly.pdbx_strand_id
1 'polypeptide(L)'
;MWSNGIMVSTVRTGKKTEGEKFKDYFDFSEPLPKLPSHRILALFRGEKEEILDLTIKPEAEAPAVGVPGLYELRIMNCFAISNQGRKGDKWLAETVRWAWRTKIQIHLNIDLRLRLWTAAETEAVRVFASNLRDLLLAAPAGPRATMGLDPGYRTGVKVAVIDATGKVVAHTAIFPHEPQRRWDEALAI
;
A
#
# COMPACT_ATOMS: atom_id res chain seq x y z
N MET A 1 18.18 -8.65 -7.38
CA MET A 1 17.53 -7.48 -6.76
C MET A 1 16.23 -7.82 -6.05
N TRP A 2 15.35 -8.69 -6.57
CA TRP A 2 14.15 -9.13 -5.82
C TRP A 2 14.44 -9.62 -4.39
N SER A 3 15.41 -10.53 -4.21
CA SER A 3 15.68 -11.14 -2.91
C SER A 3 16.43 -10.24 -1.91
N ASN A 4 17.21 -9.27 -2.40
CA ASN A 4 18.14 -8.47 -1.58
C ASN A 4 17.77 -6.98 -1.53
N GLY A 5 16.85 -6.56 -2.40
CA GLY A 5 16.43 -5.18 -2.50
C GLY A 5 15.59 -4.78 -1.30
N ILE A 6 15.57 -3.48 -1.04
CA ILE A 6 14.87 -2.88 0.09
C ILE A 6 14.03 -1.73 -0.42
N MET A 7 12.76 -1.69 -0.02
CA MET A 7 11.90 -0.54 -0.24
C MET A 7 12.19 0.47 0.86
N VAL A 8 12.57 1.68 0.47
CA VAL A 8 12.77 2.82 1.37
C VAL A 8 11.72 3.86 1.05
N SER A 9 11.11 4.39 2.10
CA SER A 9 10.13 5.47 2.03
C SER A 9 10.51 6.60 2.95
N THR A 10 10.44 7.82 2.44
CA THR A 10 10.66 9.05 3.20
C THR A 10 9.54 10.05 2.95
N VAL A 11 9.16 10.82 3.96
CA VAL A 11 8.19 11.91 3.77
C VAL A 11 8.79 13.05 2.95
N ARG A 12 8.00 13.59 2.02
CA ARG A 12 8.37 14.79 1.26
C ARG A 12 8.44 16.01 2.17
N THR A 13 9.38 16.91 1.87
CA THR A 13 9.58 18.14 2.65
C THR A 13 8.29 18.96 2.69
N GLY A 14 7.85 19.32 3.90
CA GLY A 14 6.62 20.10 4.12
C GLY A 14 5.32 19.29 4.14
N LYS A 15 5.33 17.99 3.85
CA LYS A 15 4.12 17.15 3.74
C LYS A 15 3.74 16.37 5.01
N LYS A 16 4.41 16.60 6.13
CA LYS A 16 4.19 15.85 7.38
C LYS A 16 2.77 15.98 7.94
N THR A 17 2.20 17.19 7.93
CA THR A 17 0.86 17.45 8.48
C THR A 17 -0.24 16.90 7.55
N GLU A 18 -0.13 17.14 6.25
CA GLU A 18 -1.07 16.61 5.24
C GLU A 18 -1.02 15.07 5.16
N GLY A 19 0.15 14.50 5.45
CA GLY A 19 0.44 13.08 5.35
C GLY A 19 0.23 12.27 6.62
N GLU A 20 -0.46 12.78 7.65
CA GLU A 20 -0.54 12.13 8.97
C GLU A 20 -0.99 10.66 8.90
N LYS A 21 -1.89 10.32 7.97
CA LYS A 21 -2.32 8.94 7.70
C LYS A 21 -1.22 7.98 7.20
N PHE A 22 -0.10 8.51 6.73
CA PHE A 22 1.07 7.77 6.26
C PHE A 22 2.27 7.86 7.22
N LYS A 23 2.05 8.33 8.46
CA LYS A 23 3.11 8.58 9.45
C LYS A 23 4.04 7.38 9.66
N ASP A 24 3.49 6.17 9.67
CA ASP A 24 4.25 4.92 9.82
C ASP A 24 5.26 4.68 8.68
N TYR A 25 5.12 5.39 7.57
CA TYR A 25 5.94 5.27 6.36
C TYR A 25 6.84 6.49 6.10
N PHE A 26 6.91 7.44 7.04
CA PHE A 26 7.73 8.66 6.88
C PHE A 26 9.24 8.40 6.96
N ASP A 27 9.64 7.34 7.66
CA ASP A 27 11.00 6.82 7.69
C ASP A 27 10.91 5.29 7.78
N PHE A 28 10.74 4.67 6.62
CA PHE A 28 10.45 3.25 6.51
C PHE A 28 11.44 2.56 5.58
N SER A 29 11.88 1.37 5.98
CA SER A 29 12.83 0.54 5.25
C SER A 29 12.54 -0.93 5.51
N GLU A 30 12.19 -1.70 4.47
CA GLU A 30 11.90 -3.12 4.60
C GLU A 30 12.33 -3.91 3.35
N PRO A 31 12.87 -5.15 3.49
CA PRO A 31 13.21 -6.00 2.35
C PRO A 31 11.99 -6.31 1.47
N LEU A 32 12.18 -6.26 0.14
CA LEU A 32 11.08 -6.49 -0.81
C LEU A 32 10.30 -7.80 -0.58
N PRO A 33 10.94 -8.95 -0.29
CA PRO A 33 10.21 -10.20 -0.08
C PRO A 33 9.38 -10.26 1.20
N LYS A 34 9.65 -9.37 2.17
CA LYS A 34 8.97 -9.34 3.47
C LYS A 34 7.78 -8.38 3.50
N LEU A 35 7.67 -7.50 2.50
CA LEU A 35 6.61 -6.50 2.43
C LEU A 35 5.22 -7.16 2.29
N PRO A 36 4.31 -6.97 3.26
CA PRO A 36 2.93 -7.44 3.11
C PRO A 36 2.14 -6.55 2.15
N SER A 37 1.08 -7.12 1.54
CA SER A 37 0.27 -6.46 0.50
C SER A 37 -0.28 -5.10 0.92
N HIS A 38 -0.86 -5.00 2.12
CA HIS A 38 -1.44 -3.75 2.62
C HIS A 38 -0.41 -2.62 2.78
N ARG A 39 0.85 -2.93 3.15
CA ARG A 39 1.93 -1.93 3.22
C ARG A 39 2.38 -1.49 1.84
N ILE A 40 2.51 -2.42 0.89
CA ILE A 40 2.84 -2.09 -0.51
C ILE A 40 1.81 -1.11 -1.08
N LEU A 41 0.51 -1.39 -0.88
CA LEU A 41 -0.57 -0.52 -1.33
C LEU A 41 -0.56 0.85 -0.62
N ALA A 42 -0.30 0.88 0.69
CA ALA A 42 -0.20 2.13 1.45
C ALA A 42 0.97 3.01 0.97
N LEU A 43 2.13 2.42 0.73
CA LEU A 43 3.31 3.10 0.21
C LEU A 43 3.02 3.71 -1.16
N PHE A 44 2.54 2.92 -2.12
CA PHE A 44 2.24 3.42 -3.47
C PHE A 44 1.10 4.46 -3.48
N ARG A 45 0.13 4.34 -2.57
CA ARG A 45 -0.88 5.38 -2.37
C ARG A 45 -0.26 6.68 -1.86
N GLY A 46 0.62 6.60 -0.86
CA GLY A 46 1.29 7.79 -0.31
C GLY A 46 2.20 8.49 -1.32
N GLU A 47 2.84 7.74 -2.22
CA GLU A 47 3.59 8.30 -3.34
C GLU A 47 2.69 8.96 -4.38
N LYS A 48 1.58 8.30 -4.78
CA LYS A 48 0.60 8.85 -5.72
C LYS A 48 -0.06 10.13 -5.22
N GLU A 49 -0.24 10.25 -3.90
CA GLU A 49 -0.75 11.44 -3.24
C GLU A 49 0.34 12.51 -2.97
N GLU A 50 1.55 12.31 -3.50
CA GLU A 50 2.70 13.23 -3.35
C GLU A 50 3.07 13.53 -1.89
N ILE A 51 2.92 12.54 -1.00
CA ILE A 51 3.32 12.62 0.41
C ILE A 51 4.64 11.90 0.66
N LEU A 52 4.83 10.75 0.03
CA LEU A 52 6.01 9.89 0.22
C LEU A 52 6.90 9.89 -1.03
N ASP A 53 8.20 9.76 -0.82
CA ASP A 53 9.17 9.39 -1.84
C ASP A 53 9.57 7.93 -1.63
N LEU A 54 9.39 7.11 -2.66
CA LEU A 54 9.75 5.69 -2.61
C LEU A 54 10.98 5.42 -3.47
N THR A 55 11.95 4.73 -2.88
CA THR A 55 13.16 4.29 -3.57
C THR A 55 13.38 2.81 -3.29
N ILE A 56 13.60 2.02 -4.33
CA ILE A 56 14.11 0.66 -4.17
C ILE A 56 15.63 0.71 -4.22
N LYS A 57 16.26 0.37 -3.08
CA LYS A 57 17.71 0.23 -2.98
C LYS A 57 18.12 -1.20 -3.33
N PRO A 58 19.15 -1.41 -4.17
CA PRO A 58 19.59 -2.77 -4.54
C PRO A 58 20.19 -3.58 -3.38
N GLU A 59 20.76 -2.87 -2.41
CA GLU A 59 21.46 -3.34 -1.22
C GLU A 59 21.13 -2.38 -0.04
N ALA A 60 21.24 -2.86 1.20
CA ALA A 60 20.99 -2.06 2.40
C ALA A 60 22.01 -0.93 2.56
N GLU A 61 23.28 -1.27 2.36
CA GLU A 61 24.40 -0.36 2.44
C GLU A 61 24.92 -0.09 1.04
N ALA A 62 25.26 1.17 0.78
CA ALA A 62 25.93 1.51 -0.47
C ALA A 62 27.38 1.02 -0.42
N PRO A 63 27.94 0.54 -1.55
CA PRO A 63 29.35 0.20 -1.61
C PRO A 63 30.21 1.43 -1.33
N ALA A 64 31.39 1.20 -0.74
CA ALA A 64 32.38 2.25 -0.50
C ALA A 64 32.76 2.97 -1.81
N VAL A 65 33.12 4.25 -1.69
CA VAL A 65 33.49 5.07 -2.85
C VAL A 65 34.66 4.42 -3.60
N GLY A 66 34.46 4.18 -4.89
CA GLY A 66 35.47 3.54 -5.75
C GLY A 66 35.41 2.02 -5.78
N VAL A 67 34.65 1.38 -4.89
CA VAL A 67 34.46 -0.08 -4.87
C VAL A 67 33.23 -0.45 -5.71
N PRO A 68 33.33 -1.40 -6.67
CA PRO A 68 32.17 -1.88 -7.39
C PRO A 68 31.17 -2.58 -6.47
N GLY A 69 29.89 -2.23 -6.59
CA GLY A 69 28.81 -2.91 -5.86
C GLY A 69 28.55 -4.34 -6.36
N LEU A 70 27.71 -5.11 -5.67
CA LEU A 70 27.44 -6.52 -6.01
C LEU A 70 26.96 -6.68 -7.45
N TYR A 71 26.07 -5.78 -7.89
CA TYR A 71 25.50 -5.85 -9.24
C TYR A 71 26.48 -5.39 -10.32
N GLU A 72 27.35 -4.42 -10.02
CA GLU A 72 28.44 -4.02 -10.91
C GLU A 72 29.40 -5.21 -11.10
N LEU A 73 29.79 -5.89 -10.02
CA LEU A 73 30.63 -7.10 -10.09
C LEU A 73 29.97 -8.22 -10.91
N ARG A 74 28.65 -8.42 -10.79
CA ARG A 74 27.94 -9.40 -11.62
C ARG A 74 27.98 -9.06 -13.10
N ILE A 75 27.84 -7.79 -13.46
CA ILE A 75 27.96 -7.33 -14.85
C ILE A 75 29.40 -7.54 -15.34
N MET A 76 30.39 -7.14 -14.54
CA MET A 76 31.81 -7.35 -14.85
C MET A 76 32.10 -8.83 -15.15
N ASN A 77 31.65 -9.74 -14.28
CA ASN A 77 31.83 -11.18 -14.47
C ASN A 77 31.13 -11.70 -15.73
N CYS A 78 29.92 -11.22 -16.03
CA CYS A 78 29.16 -11.62 -17.22
C CYS A 78 29.91 -11.28 -18.53
N PHE A 79 30.59 -10.14 -18.56
CA PHE A 79 31.33 -9.66 -19.74
C PHE A 79 32.85 -9.90 -19.65
N ALA A 80 33.30 -10.73 -18.70
CA ALA A 80 34.73 -11.01 -18.46
C ALA A 80 35.60 -9.73 -18.29
N ILE A 81 35.03 -8.69 -17.68
CA ILE A 81 35.73 -7.45 -17.36
C ILE A 81 36.40 -7.62 -15.99
N SER A 82 37.71 -7.40 -15.95
CA SER A 82 38.50 -7.48 -14.73
C SER A 82 39.54 -6.37 -14.71
N ASN A 83 39.80 -5.78 -13.55
CA ASN A 83 40.84 -4.77 -13.42
C ASN A 83 42.21 -5.44 -13.25
N GLN A 84 42.98 -5.53 -14.34
CA GLN A 84 44.32 -6.11 -14.40
C GLN A 84 45.40 -5.04 -14.62
N GLY A 85 45.05 -3.74 -14.50
CA GLY A 85 45.97 -2.64 -14.75
C GLY A 85 46.23 -2.35 -16.23
N ARG A 86 45.41 -2.90 -17.15
CA ARG A 86 45.52 -2.61 -18.59
C ARG A 86 44.96 -1.22 -18.87
N LYS A 87 45.45 -0.56 -19.93
CA LYS A 87 45.05 0.81 -20.30
C LYS A 87 43.53 1.01 -20.41
N GLY A 88 42.78 -0.01 -20.84
CA GLY A 88 41.33 0.04 -21.01
C GLY A 88 40.49 -0.35 -19.78
N ASP A 89 41.09 -0.94 -18.73
CA ASP A 89 40.32 -1.55 -17.64
C ASP A 89 39.51 -0.51 -16.85
N LYS A 90 40.07 0.68 -16.63
CA LYS A 90 39.37 1.77 -15.93
C LYS A 90 38.14 2.22 -16.71
N TRP A 91 38.28 2.41 -18.02
CA TRP A 91 37.17 2.80 -18.90
C TRP A 91 36.08 1.73 -18.93
N LEU A 92 36.45 0.44 -18.98
CA LEU A 92 35.49 -0.66 -18.91
C LEU A 92 34.74 -0.70 -17.57
N ALA A 93 35.44 -0.52 -16.45
CA ALA A 93 34.83 -0.48 -15.12
C ALA A 93 33.87 0.72 -14.96
N GLU A 94 34.26 1.90 -15.44
CA GLU A 94 33.38 3.08 -15.48
C GLU A 94 32.16 2.85 -16.37
N THR A 95 32.35 2.20 -17.53
CA THR A 95 31.26 1.81 -18.43
C THR A 95 30.26 0.88 -17.73
N VAL A 96 30.74 -0.12 -16.98
CA VAL A 96 29.87 -1.02 -16.21
C VAL A 96 29.09 -0.26 -15.14
N ARG A 97 29.76 0.60 -14.37
CA ARG A 97 29.10 1.45 -13.36
C ARG A 97 28.01 2.32 -13.99
N TRP A 98 28.30 2.94 -15.12
CA TRP A 98 27.34 3.78 -15.83
C TRP A 98 26.14 2.97 -16.37
N ALA A 99 26.41 1.83 -17.01
CA ALA A 99 25.37 0.93 -17.49
C ALA A 99 24.47 0.41 -16.36
N TRP A 100 25.05 0.08 -15.20
CA TRP A 100 24.29 -0.29 -14.01
C TRP A 100 23.37 0.85 -13.56
N ARG A 101 23.92 2.02 -13.24
CA ARG A 101 23.18 3.11 -12.60
C ARG A 101 22.16 3.79 -13.50
N THR A 102 22.43 3.87 -14.80
CA THR A 102 21.60 4.67 -15.73
C THR A 102 20.67 3.86 -16.62
N LYS A 103 20.88 2.54 -16.72
CA LYS A 103 20.05 1.66 -17.57
C LYS A 103 19.51 0.47 -16.80
N ILE A 104 20.39 -0.40 -16.33
CA ILE A 104 19.99 -1.70 -15.78
C ILE A 104 19.20 -1.51 -14.47
N GLN A 105 19.69 -0.70 -13.54
CA GLN A 105 19.01 -0.44 -12.27
C GLN A 105 17.65 0.24 -12.48
N ILE A 106 17.55 1.16 -13.45
CA ILE A 106 16.29 1.86 -13.75
C ILE A 106 15.23 0.86 -14.25
N HIS A 107 15.58 0.01 -15.23
CA HIS A 107 14.65 -1.01 -15.72
C HIS A 107 14.26 -2.01 -14.62
N LEU A 108 15.24 -2.51 -13.85
CA LEU A 108 14.95 -3.41 -12.74
C LEU A 108 14.04 -2.76 -11.69
N ASN A 109 14.21 -1.47 -11.40
CA ASN A 109 13.34 -0.76 -10.47
C ASN A 109 11.89 -0.73 -10.99
N ILE A 110 11.67 -0.46 -12.28
CA ILE A 110 10.34 -0.46 -12.88
C ILE A 110 9.71 -1.85 -12.77
N ASP A 111 10.45 -2.90 -13.15
CA ASP A 111 9.96 -4.29 -13.11
C ASP A 111 9.62 -4.72 -11.68
N LEU A 112 10.46 -4.38 -10.70
CA LEU A 112 10.23 -4.71 -9.30
C LEU A 112 9.01 -4.00 -8.75
N ARG A 113 8.80 -2.72 -9.10
CA ARG A 113 7.63 -1.96 -8.68
C ARG A 113 6.35 -2.56 -9.25
N LEU A 114 6.34 -2.90 -10.54
CA LEU A 114 5.21 -3.56 -11.17
C LEU A 114 4.91 -4.92 -10.53
N ARG A 115 5.95 -5.70 -10.23
CA ARG A 115 5.81 -7.00 -9.56
C ARG A 115 5.23 -6.87 -8.16
N LEU A 116 5.71 -5.91 -7.35
CA LEU A 116 5.18 -5.63 -6.01
C LEU A 116 3.72 -5.20 -6.08
N TRP A 117 3.41 -4.27 -6.98
CA TRP A 117 2.05 -3.79 -7.21
C TRP A 117 1.09 -4.93 -7.55
N THR A 118 1.44 -5.72 -8.57
CA THR A 118 0.60 -6.83 -9.06
C THR A 118 0.36 -7.87 -7.96
N ALA A 119 1.40 -8.23 -7.21
CA ALA A 119 1.28 -9.17 -6.10
C ALA A 119 0.38 -8.63 -4.97
N ALA A 120 0.54 -7.36 -4.62
CA ALA A 120 -0.24 -6.72 -3.57
C ALA A 120 -1.71 -6.55 -3.94
N GLU A 121 -2.01 -6.13 -5.18
CA GLU A 121 -3.38 -6.05 -5.68
C GLU A 121 -4.06 -7.42 -5.73
N THR A 122 -3.37 -8.44 -6.24
CA THR A 122 -3.93 -9.80 -6.33
C THR A 122 -4.36 -10.31 -4.95
N GLU A 123 -3.52 -10.13 -3.94
CA GLU A 123 -3.83 -10.56 -2.58
C GLU A 123 -4.94 -9.71 -1.95
N ALA A 124 -4.95 -8.39 -2.18
CA ALA A 124 -6.02 -7.54 -1.69
C ALA A 124 -7.39 -7.94 -2.30
N VAL A 125 -7.45 -8.15 -3.62
CA VAL A 125 -8.67 -8.60 -4.31
C VAL A 125 -9.13 -9.95 -3.76
N ARG A 126 -8.21 -10.89 -3.51
CA ARG A 126 -8.54 -12.18 -2.91
C ARG A 126 -9.20 -12.04 -1.54
N VAL A 127 -8.64 -11.20 -0.67
CA VAL A 127 -9.20 -10.93 0.68
C VAL A 127 -10.57 -10.28 0.57
N PHE A 128 -10.73 -9.28 -0.30
CA PHE A 128 -12.03 -8.63 -0.53
C PHE A 128 -13.08 -9.61 -1.05
N ALA A 129 -12.71 -10.47 -2.01
CA ALA A 129 -13.62 -11.48 -2.55
C ALA A 129 -14.04 -12.50 -1.49
N SER A 130 -13.12 -12.92 -0.61
CA SER A 130 -13.44 -13.81 0.51
C SER A 130 -14.43 -13.16 1.47
N ASN A 131 -14.15 -11.92 1.89
CA ASN A 131 -15.04 -11.18 2.80
C ASN A 131 -16.43 -10.98 2.20
N LEU A 132 -16.51 -10.66 0.91
CA LEU A 132 -17.78 -10.53 0.21
C LEU A 132 -18.53 -11.86 0.15
N ARG A 133 -17.85 -12.97 -0.14
CA ARG A 133 -18.44 -14.30 -0.14
C ARG A 133 -19.01 -14.66 1.23
N ASP A 134 -18.28 -14.39 2.30
CA ASP A 134 -18.72 -14.71 3.67
C ASP A 134 -19.96 -13.88 4.06
N LEU A 135 -20.02 -12.61 3.65
CA LEU A 135 -21.21 -11.77 3.84
C LEU A 135 -22.41 -12.27 3.04
N LEU A 136 -22.22 -12.68 1.79
CA LEU A 136 -23.30 -13.18 0.93
C LEU A 136 -23.83 -14.55 1.37
N LEU A 137 -22.99 -15.37 2.01
CA LEU A 137 -23.35 -16.69 2.51
C LEU A 137 -23.71 -16.70 3.99
N ALA A 138 -23.79 -15.53 4.63
CA ALA A 138 -24.25 -15.40 6.00
C ALA A 138 -25.65 -16.01 6.15
N ALA A 139 -25.85 -16.80 7.21
CA ALA A 139 -27.11 -17.46 7.45
C ALA A 139 -28.25 -16.41 7.54
N PRO A 140 -29.33 -16.56 6.76
CA PRO A 140 -30.42 -15.61 6.81
C PRO A 140 -31.15 -15.71 8.16
N ALA A 141 -31.52 -14.57 8.74
CA ALA A 141 -32.30 -14.51 9.97
C ALA A 141 -33.74 -15.06 9.81
N GLY A 142 -34.18 -15.25 8.56
CA GLY A 142 -35.49 -15.76 8.19
C GLY A 142 -36.57 -14.67 8.06
N PRO A 143 -37.81 -15.07 7.76
CA PRO A 143 -38.93 -14.15 7.55
C PRO A 143 -39.46 -13.62 8.88
N ARG A 144 -38.79 -12.62 9.46
CA ARG A 144 -39.16 -11.98 10.73
C ARG A 144 -39.31 -10.48 10.53
N ALA A 145 -40.30 -9.89 11.20
CA ALA A 145 -40.38 -8.43 11.28
C ALA A 145 -39.08 -7.88 11.88
N THR A 146 -38.48 -6.90 11.21
CA THR A 146 -37.13 -6.43 11.51
C THR A 146 -37.09 -4.90 11.47
N MET A 147 -36.42 -4.31 12.45
CA MET A 147 -36.09 -2.88 12.46
C MET A 147 -34.62 -2.71 12.08
N GLY A 148 -34.37 -2.10 10.92
CA GLY A 148 -33.05 -1.68 10.47
C GLY A 148 -32.72 -0.30 11.03
N LEU A 149 -31.53 -0.18 11.63
CA LEU A 149 -30.98 1.07 12.12
C LEU A 149 -29.70 1.37 11.35
N ASP A 150 -29.68 2.46 10.60
CA ASP A 150 -28.49 3.00 9.92
C ASP A 150 -27.91 4.16 10.74
N PRO A 151 -26.83 3.94 11.51
CA PRO A 151 -26.33 4.92 12.46
C PRO A 151 -25.71 6.15 11.78
N GLY A 152 -26.07 7.33 12.26
CA GLY A 152 -25.45 8.59 11.85
C GLY A 152 -25.51 9.63 12.97
N TYR A 153 -24.46 10.43 13.10
CA TYR A 153 -24.41 11.56 14.04
C TYR A 153 -25.16 12.77 13.48
N ARG A 154 -24.49 13.58 12.66
CA ARG A 154 -25.04 14.83 12.09
C ARG A 154 -26.38 14.67 11.37
N THR A 155 -26.57 13.55 10.67
CA THR A 155 -27.77 13.27 9.86
C THR A 155 -28.79 12.37 10.57
N GLY A 156 -28.59 12.09 11.87
CA GLY A 156 -29.42 11.18 12.65
C GLY A 156 -29.29 9.71 12.25
N VAL A 157 -29.89 8.85 13.07
CA VAL A 157 -30.05 7.41 12.83
C VAL A 157 -31.31 7.20 12.00
N LYS A 158 -31.21 6.53 10.85
CA LYS A 158 -32.37 6.24 10.01
C LYS A 158 -32.94 4.92 10.46
N VAL A 159 -34.25 4.90 10.65
CA VAL A 159 -34.99 3.76 11.12
C VAL A 159 -35.88 3.29 9.97
N ALA A 160 -35.83 2.00 9.66
CA ALA A 160 -36.74 1.36 8.73
C ALA A 160 -37.28 0.09 9.36
N VAL A 161 -38.60 -0.11 9.30
CA VAL A 161 -39.26 -1.32 9.79
C VAL A 161 -39.81 -2.08 8.59
N ILE A 162 -39.46 -3.37 8.51
CA ILE A 162 -39.98 -4.30 7.52
C ILE A 162 -40.81 -5.40 8.21
N ASP A 163 -41.84 -5.89 7.54
CA ASP A 163 -42.58 -7.08 7.98
C ASP A 163 -41.86 -8.38 7.57
N ALA A 164 -42.45 -9.53 7.91
CA ALA A 164 -41.89 -10.85 7.61
C ALA A 164 -41.73 -11.16 6.11
N THR A 165 -42.40 -10.42 5.23
CA THR A 165 -42.28 -10.57 3.76
C THR A 165 -41.17 -9.70 3.18
N GLY A 166 -40.56 -8.81 3.99
CA GLY A 166 -39.60 -7.81 3.55
C GLY A 166 -40.24 -6.50 3.07
N LYS A 167 -41.57 -6.34 3.21
CA LYS A 167 -42.26 -5.10 2.86
C LYS A 167 -41.95 -4.03 3.90
N VAL A 168 -41.59 -2.82 3.45
CA VAL A 168 -41.43 -1.65 4.32
C VAL A 168 -42.80 -1.23 4.86
N VAL A 169 -42.92 -1.17 6.19
CA VAL A 169 -44.15 -0.77 6.89
C VAL A 169 -44.04 0.57 7.60
N ALA A 170 -42.82 0.99 7.98
CA ALA A 170 -42.56 2.30 8.55
C ALA A 170 -41.10 2.72 8.29
N HIS A 171 -40.86 4.03 8.27
CA HIS A 171 -39.51 4.60 8.26
C HIS A 171 -39.53 5.98 8.92
N THR A 172 -38.43 6.35 9.57
CA THR A 172 -38.25 7.67 10.19
C THR A 172 -36.76 7.97 10.39
N ALA A 173 -36.44 9.17 10.87
CA ALA A 173 -35.10 9.52 11.33
C ALA A 173 -35.18 10.02 12.78
N ILE A 174 -34.33 9.46 13.63
CA ILE A 174 -34.19 9.86 15.03
C ILE A 174 -32.83 10.54 15.24
N PHE A 175 -32.75 11.45 16.21
CA PHE A 175 -31.54 12.23 16.49
C PHE A 175 -31.04 12.06 17.93
N PRO A 176 -30.78 10.81 18.39
CA PRO A 176 -30.43 10.53 19.77
C PRO A 176 -29.02 11.04 20.14
N HIS A 177 -28.15 11.24 19.15
CA HIS A 177 -26.74 11.55 19.34
C HIS A 177 -26.40 13.00 18.94
N GLU A 178 -25.11 13.36 19.06
CA GLU A 178 -24.63 14.67 18.64
C GLU A 178 -24.89 14.95 17.15
N PRO A 179 -25.20 16.20 16.78
CA PRO A 179 -25.22 17.40 17.62
C PRO A 179 -26.54 17.65 18.38
N GLN A 180 -27.64 16.94 18.05
CA GLN A 180 -28.96 17.28 18.58
C GLN A 180 -29.25 16.69 19.97
N ARG A 181 -28.69 15.52 20.30
CA ARG A 181 -28.85 14.82 21.60
C ARG A 181 -30.31 14.67 22.05
N ARG A 182 -31.24 14.43 21.12
CA ARG A 182 -32.68 14.28 21.37
C ARG A 182 -33.00 12.84 21.74
N TRP A 183 -32.45 12.37 22.87
CA TRP A 183 -32.58 10.99 23.33
C TRP A 183 -34.02 10.65 23.74
N ASP A 184 -34.64 11.49 24.55
CA ASP A 184 -36.00 11.24 25.07
C ASP A 184 -37.04 11.22 23.95
N GLU A 185 -36.88 12.08 22.95
CA GLU A 185 -37.76 12.10 21.78
C GLU A 185 -37.60 10.85 20.91
N ALA A 186 -36.40 10.27 20.85
CA ALA A 186 -36.17 9.02 20.14
C ALA A 186 -36.81 7.81 20.85
N LEU A 187 -36.94 7.84 22.17
CA LEU A 187 -37.60 6.80 22.98
C LEU A 187 -39.12 6.87 22.92
N ALA A 188 -39.69 8.03 22.57
CA ALA A 188 -41.13 8.26 22.51
C ALA A 188 -41.77 7.85 21.17
N ILE A 189 -40.97 7.38 20.21
CA ILE A 189 -41.36 6.94 18.85
C ILE A 189 -41.43 5.41 18.81
#